data_AF-A0A1J8QFR1-F1
#
_entry.id   AF-A0A1J8QFR1-F1
#
_cell.length_a   1.000
_cell.length_b   1.000
_cell.length_c   1.000
_cell.angle_alpha   90.00
_cell.angle_beta   90.00
_cell.angle_gamma   90.00
#
_symmetry.space_group_name_H-M   'P 1'
#
loop_
_entity.id
_entity.type
_entity.pdbx_description
1 polymer ?
#
loop_
_entity_poly.entity_id
_entity_poly.type
_entity_poly.pdbx_seq_one_letter_code
_entity_poly.pdbx_strand_id
1 'polypeptide(L)'
;MHYHMDSPDSLHNHKSWVKHNAQAFYGHSSPSQSTPDAPYLHTVPLPVLITNAPHLHTVSPPALIPNAPYLHTVSLPHSYAASHQSPVSCQRSSTSHSSSMVLHPLLDRGPNLMFNVARDLAYVRLRPDCSPTRLQELAVHPSVSHMTIAIFETWSIEVMNPRGITVHDVLLRIREHLNRSVAAHEMHGSLHAVAMESFRVRSRADPRERAQGVKRVDFLGPKVFFTGLTRARDGSDSWDLHFSQRV
;
A
#
# COMPACT_ATOMS: atom_id res chain seq x y z
N MET A 1 40.99 -55.61 -0.15
CA MET A 1 40.76 -54.15 0.02
C MET A 1 39.30 -53.98 0.40
N HIS A 2 39.01 -53.82 1.68
CA HIS A 2 37.68 -53.56 2.22
C HIS A 2 37.65 -52.12 2.70
N TYR A 3 36.73 -51.32 2.17
CA TYR A 3 36.54 -49.94 2.60
C TYR A 3 35.46 -49.92 3.68
N HIS A 4 35.92 -49.57 4.89
CA HIS A 4 35.13 -49.32 6.09
C HIS A 4 34.33 -48.02 5.87
N MET A 5 33.01 -48.10 6.05
CA MET A 5 32.08 -46.98 6.02
C MET A 5 31.79 -46.59 7.47
N ASP A 6 32.34 -45.46 7.92
CA ASP A 6 31.94 -44.84 9.18
C ASP A 6 31.14 -43.57 8.91
N SER A 7 29.89 -43.64 9.35
CA SER A 7 28.91 -42.56 9.42
C SER A 7 29.08 -41.84 10.77
N PRO A 8 29.13 -40.49 10.81
CA PRO A 8 28.94 -39.78 12.05
C PRO A 8 27.53 -39.20 12.13
N ASP A 9 26.79 -39.73 13.11
CA ASP A 9 25.54 -39.21 13.65
C ASP A 9 25.67 -37.73 14.05
N SER A 10 24.93 -36.85 13.37
CA SER A 10 24.76 -35.46 13.82
C SER A 10 23.52 -35.35 14.70
N LEU A 11 23.78 -35.36 16.00
CA LEU A 11 22.85 -35.15 17.10
C LEU A 11 21.89 -33.97 16.89
N HIS A 12 20.61 -34.29 17.08
CA HIS A 12 19.50 -33.41 17.35
C HIS A 12 19.83 -32.40 18.46
N ASN A 13 19.74 -31.11 18.15
CA ASN A 13 19.72 -30.05 19.17
C ASN A 13 18.32 -29.43 19.23
N HIS A 14 17.45 -30.07 20.02
CA HIS A 14 16.08 -29.64 20.28
C HIS A 14 16.10 -28.51 21.34
N LYS A 15 16.28 -27.25 20.90
CA LYS A 15 16.09 -26.08 21.76
C LYS A 15 14.59 -25.90 22.03
N SER A 16 14.15 -26.34 23.21
CA SER A 16 12.83 -26.01 23.73
C SER A 16 12.77 -24.51 24.04
N TRP A 17 11.81 -23.82 23.43
CA TRP A 17 11.45 -22.46 23.83
C TRP A 17 10.61 -22.55 25.09
N VAL A 18 11.22 -22.16 26.20
CA VAL A 18 10.57 -21.95 27.49
C VAL A 18 9.51 -20.86 27.33
N LYS A 19 8.26 -21.24 27.58
CA LYS A 19 7.13 -20.32 27.78
C LYS A 19 7.42 -19.47 29.01
N HIS A 20 7.81 -18.21 28.82
CA HIS A 20 7.83 -17.25 29.91
C HIS A 20 6.41 -16.71 30.15
N ASN A 21 5.90 -17.19 31.28
CA ASN A 21 4.72 -16.81 32.03
C ASN A 21 4.67 -15.29 32.23
N ALA A 22 3.66 -14.60 31.68
CA ALA A 22 3.37 -13.21 32.01
C ALA A 22 2.62 -13.17 33.35
N GLN A 23 3.38 -13.26 34.44
CA GLN A 23 2.88 -13.08 35.79
C GLN A 23 2.89 -11.58 36.14
N ALA A 24 1.78 -11.16 36.73
CA ALA A 24 1.48 -9.79 37.13
C ALA A 24 2.61 -9.11 37.91
N PHE A 25 2.95 -7.88 37.51
CA PHE A 25 3.62 -6.92 38.39
C PHE A 25 2.61 -5.82 38.75
N TYR A 26 2.00 -6.00 39.91
CA TYR A 26 1.40 -4.90 40.66
C TYR A 26 2.52 -4.10 41.33
N GLY A 27 2.45 -2.77 41.14
CA GLY A 27 2.76 -1.77 42.16
C GLY A 27 4.20 -1.65 42.64
N HIS A 28 4.91 -0.62 42.15
CA HIS A 28 5.73 0.23 43.01
C HIS A 28 5.71 1.66 42.47
N SER A 29 4.83 2.48 43.05
CA SER A 29 4.87 3.93 42.95
C SER A 29 6.17 4.42 43.57
N SER A 30 7.05 4.99 42.75
CA SER A 30 8.22 5.72 43.25
C SER A 30 7.81 7.17 43.56
N PRO A 31 8.23 7.73 44.71
CA PRO A 31 7.92 9.10 45.06
C PRO A 31 8.70 10.06 44.16
N SER A 32 7.96 10.98 43.53
CA SER A 32 8.49 12.10 42.75
C SER A 32 9.32 13.02 43.66
N GLN A 33 10.63 13.06 43.40
CA GLN A 33 11.57 13.97 44.03
C GLN A 33 11.40 15.37 43.40
N SER A 34 10.91 16.33 44.20
CA SER A 34 10.74 17.72 43.81
C SER A 34 12.10 18.42 43.70
N THR A 35 12.55 18.71 42.48
CA THR A 35 13.63 19.66 42.21
C THR A 35 13.08 21.09 42.31
N PRO A 36 13.62 21.95 43.20
CA PRO A 36 13.41 23.39 43.15
C PRO A 36 14.33 23.97 42.06
N ASP A 37 13.97 25.15 41.55
CA ASP A 37 14.72 25.97 40.58
C ASP A 37 14.61 25.57 39.10
N ALA A 38 13.39 25.69 38.57
CA ALA A 38 13.20 26.01 37.16
C ALA A 38 12.97 27.53 37.01
N PRO A 39 13.71 28.23 36.13
CA PRO A 39 13.56 29.66 35.92
C PRO A 39 12.16 29.99 35.37
N TYR A 40 11.54 31.00 35.99
CA TYR A 40 10.26 31.60 35.59
C TYR A 40 10.25 31.89 34.08
N LEU A 41 9.46 31.12 33.32
CA LEU A 41 9.11 31.48 31.96
C LEU A 41 8.03 32.56 32.03
N HIS A 42 8.36 33.74 31.52
CA HIS A 42 7.40 34.82 31.30
C HIS A 42 6.22 34.31 30.49
N THR A 43 5.03 34.32 31.10
CA THR A 43 3.75 34.13 30.43
C THR A 43 3.58 35.24 29.40
N VAL A 44 3.84 34.92 28.14
CA VAL A 44 3.48 35.77 27.01
C VAL A 44 1.96 35.71 26.88
N PRO A 45 1.22 36.83 26.93
CA PRO A 45 -0.22 36.82 26.75
C PRO A 45 -0.57 36.23 25.38
N LEU A 46 -1.47 35.25 25.39
CA LEU A 46 -2.02 34.64 24.19
C LEU A 46 -2.66 35.72 23.30
N PRO A 47 -2.41 35.71 21.98
CA PRO A 47 -3.12 36.59 21.07
C PRO A 47 -4.61 36.30 21.13
N VAL A 48 -5.38 37.36 21.35
CA VAL A 48 -6.84 37.37 21.35
C VAL A 48 -7.34 36.72 20.06
N LEU A 49 -8.15 35.68 20.20
CA LEU A 49 -8.85 35.04 19.09
C LEU A 49 -9.90 36.03 18.57
N ILE A 50 -9.57 36.79 17.53
CA ILE A 50 -10.53 37.62 16.82
C ILE A 50 -11.36 36.67 15.94
N THR A 51 -12.49 36.21 16.49
CA THR A 51 -13.56 35.55 15.73
C THR A 51 -14.22 36.59 14.81
N ASN A 52 -13.58 36.89 13.69
CA ASN A 52 -14.23 37.50 12.55
C ASN A 52 -14.51 36.37 11.54
N ALA A 53 -15.65 35.72 11.70
CA ALA A 53 -16.19 34.88 10.64
C ALA A 53 -16.56 35.80 9.46
N PRO A 54 -15.97 35.62 8.26
CA PRO A 54 -16.45 36.32 7.09
C PRO A 54 -17.87 35.85 6.80
N HIS A 55 -18.81 36.79 6.83
CA HIS A 55 -20.17 36.60 6.35
C HIS A 55 -20.14 35.92 4.97
N LEU A 56 -20.86 34.81 4.85
CA LEU A 56 -21.16 34.20 3.55
C LEU A 56 -21.97 35.22 2.76
N HIS A 57 -21.31 35.90 1.82
CA HIS A 57 -21.99 36.63 0.78
C HIS A 57 -22.75 35.62 -0.08
N THR A 58 -24.07 35.66 0.04
CA THR A 58 -24.99 35.14 -0.97
C THR A 58 -24.61 35.75 -2.31
N VAL A 59 -23.93 34.97 -3.15
CA VAL A 59 -23.59 35.37 -4.51
C VAL A 59 -24.88 35.37 -5.31
N SER A 60 -25.39 36.57 -5.59
CA SER A 60 -26.47 36.77 -6.56
C SER A 60 -26.09 36.18 -7.92
N PRO A 61 -27.03 35.57 -8.66
CA PRO A 61 -26.75 35.03 -9.98
C PRO A 61 -26.21 36.13 -10.90
N PRO A 62 -25.24 35.81 -11.79
CA PRO A 62 -24.66 36.79 -12.70
C PRO A 62 -25.76 37.39 -13.59
N ALA A 63 -25.78 38.71 -13.67
CA ALA A 63 -26.63 39.45 -14.59
C ALA A 63 -26.35 38.97 -16.03
N LEU A 64 -27.44 38.68 -16.76
CA LEU A 64 -27.42 38.35 -18.17
C LEU A 64 -26.70 39.44 -18.96
N ILE A 65 -25.58 39.08 -19.58
CA ILE A 65 -24.85 39.93 -20.51
C ILE A 65 -25.70 40.09 -21.78
N PRO A 66 -26.14 41.30 -22.18
CA PRO A 66 -27.16 41.47 -23.22
C PRO A 66 -26.77 41.14 -24.66
N ASN A 67 -25.57 40.60 -24.95
CA ASN A 67 -25.05 40.49 -26.31
C ASN A 67 -24.27 39.19 -26.60
N ALA A 68 -24.51 38.11 -25.86
CA ALA A 68 -23.93 36.82 -26.21
C ALA A 68 -24.65 36.24 -27.46
N PRO A 69 -23.92 35.88 -28.54
CA PRO A 69 -24.53 35.29 -29.73
C PRO A 69 -25.25 33.99 -29.36
N TYR A 70 -26.53 33.94 -29.70
CA TYR A 70 -27.44 32.83 -29.44
C TYR A 70 -26.97 31.60 -30.22
N LEU A 71 -26.34 30.64 -29.54
CA LEU A 71 -26.04 29.34 -30.15
C LEU A 71 -27.35 28.55 -30.24
N HIS A 72 -27.88 28.43 -31.46
CA HIS A 72 -29.04 27.59 -31.74
C HIS A 72 -28.75 26.15 -31.29
N THR A 73 -29.52 25.68 -30.32
CA THR A 73 -29.60 24.27 -29.96
C THR A 73 -30.17 23.50 -31.15
N VAL A 74 -29.30 22.71 -31.80
CA VAL A 74 -29.72 21.78 -32.86
C VAL A 74 -30.39 20.60 -32.19
N SER A 75 -31.70 20.44 -32.40
CA SER A 75 -32.45 19.26 -31.99
C SER A 75 -31.84 18.02 -32.66
N LEU A 76 -31.33 17.09 -31.87
CA LEU A 76 -30.89 15.79 -32.37
C LEU A 76 -32.12 15.03 -32.93
N PRO A 77 -31.96 14.31 -34.06
CA PRO A 77 -33.04 13.55 -34.66
C PRO A 77 -33.56 12.52 -33.66
N HIS A 78 -34.86 12.59 -33.39
CA HIS A 78 -35.57 11.62 -32.58
C HIS A 78 -35.55 10.29 -33.32
N SER A 79 -34.87 9.29 -32.75
CA SER A 79 -34.89 7.93 -33.27
C SER A 79 -36.33 7.43 -33.22
N TYR A 80 -36.90 7.26 -34.42
CA TYR A 80 -38.22 6.70 -34.67
C TYR A 80 -38.43 5.42 -33.86
N ALA A 81 -39.51 5.42 -33.09
CA ALA A 81 -40.14 4.21 -32.59
C ALA A 81 -40.66 3.41 -33.79
N ALA A 82 -39.97 2.32 -34.12
CA ALA A 82 -40.48 1.29 -35.01
C ALA A 82 -40.61 -0.01 -34.21
N SER A 83 -41.86 -0.40 -33.99
CA SER A 83 -42.25 -1.66 -33.37
C SER A 83 -42.04 -2.84 -34.33
N HIS A 84 -41.77 -4.01 -33.73
CA HIS A 84 -41.87 -5.36 -34.29
C HIS A 84 -40.78 -5.83 -35.27
N GLN A 85 -39.80 -6.55 -34.73
CA GLN A 85 -39.52 -7.95 -35.07
C GLN A 85 -38.48 -8.50 -34.08
N SER A 86 -38.83 -9.59 -33.39
CA SER A 86 -38.00 -10.25 -32.39
C SER A 86 -36.65 -10.66 -33.00
N PRO A 87 -35.53 -10.05 -32.59
CA PRO A 87 -34.23 -10.58 -32.95
C PRO A 87 -34.02 -11.83 -32.11
N VAL A 88 -33.74 -12.93 -32.81
CA VAL A 88 -33.26 -14.19 -32.28
C VAL A 88 -32.31 -13.89 -31.12
N SER A 89 -32.73 -14.28 -29.91
CA SER A 89 -31.93 -14.19 -28.70
C SER A 89 -30.67 -15.01 -28.95
N CYS A 90 -29.62 -14.35 -29.43
CA CYS A 90 -28.27 -14.83 -29.27
C CYS A 90 -28.05 -14.78 -27.76
N GLN A 91 -28.44 -15.85 -27.07
CA GLN A 91 -27.87 -16.24 -25.81
C GLN A 91 -26.37 -16.40 -26.08
N ARG A 92 -25.67 -15.26 -26.08
CA ARG A 92 -24.24 -15.21 -25.88
C ARG A 92 -24.11 -15.67 -24.44
N SER A 93 -24.06 -16.98 -24.27
CA SER A 93 -23.45 -17.61 -23.13
C SER A 93 -22.01 -17.11 -23.15
N SER A 94 -21.80 -15.89 -22.64
CA SER A 94 -20.56 -15.50 -22.01
C SER A 94 -20.46 -16.41 -20.80
N THR A 95 -20.12 -17.68 -21.06
CA THR A 95 -19.39 -18.49 -20.11
C THR A 95 -18.14 -17.67 -19.88
N SER A 96 -18.21 -16.82 -18.86
CA SER A 96 -17.08 -16.12 -18.30
C SER A 96 -16.15 -17.21 -17.80
N HIS A 97 -15.42 -17.84 -18.71
CA HIS A 97 -14.27 -18.64 -18.39
C HIS A 97 -13.37 -17.65 -17.70
N SER A 98 -13.40 -17.65 -16.37
CA SER A 98 -12.44 -16.96 -15.55
C SER A 98 -11.10 -17.52 -16.01
N SER A 99 -10.48 -16.83 -16.97
CA SER A 99 -9.20 -17.21 -17.49
C SER A 99 -8.30 -17.25 -16.26
N SER A 100 -7.82 -18.44 -15.91
CA SER A 100 -7.04 -18.64 -14.71
C SER A 100 -5.73 -17.89 -14.92
N MET A 101 -5.68 -16.64 -14.45
CA MET A 101 -4.45 -15.84 -14.48
C MET A 101 -3.48 -16.47 -13.48
N VAL A 102 -2.35 -16.93 -14.00
CA VAL A 102 -1.27 -17.51 -13.20
C VAL A 102 -0.27 -16.40 -12.89
N LEU A 103 -0.04 -16.16 -11.60
CA LEU A 103 0.93 -15.18 -11.12
C LEU A 103 2.36 -15.72 -11.26
N HIS A 104 3.31 -14.84 -11.57
CA HIS A 104 4.72 -15.20 -11.63
C HIS A 104 5.26 -15.69 -10.27
N PRO A 105 6.07 -16.77 -10.20
CA PRO A 105 6.56 -17.34 -8.92
C PRO A 105 7.42 -16.43 -8.03
N LEU A 106 7.90 -15.30 -8.56
CA LEU A 106 8.58 -14.26 -7.77
C LEU A 106 7.61 -13.31 -7.05
N LEU A 107 6.39 -13.19 -7.58
CA LEU A 107 5.32 -12.41 -6.99
C LEU A 107 4.39 -13.28 -6.15
N ASP A 108 4.38 -14.60 -6.35
CA ASP A 108 3.67 -15.53 -5.47
C ASP A 108 4.26 -15.57 -4.06
N ARG A 109 3.48 -16.02 -3.09
CA ARG A 109 3.87 -16.06 -1.69
C ARG A 109 4.97 -17.10 -1.46
N GLY A 110 6.22 -16.65 -1.33
CA GLY A 110 7.35 -17.56 -1.17
C GLY A 110 8.69 -16.90 -0.87
N PRO A 111 9.75 -17.70 -0.64
CA PRO A 111 11.08 -17.22 -0.27
C PRO A 111 11.96 -16.83 -1.47
N ASN A 112 11.39 -16.77 -2.68
CA ASN A 112 12.16 -16.59 -3.92
C ASN A 112 12.68 -15.14 -4.08
N LEU A 113 12.02 -14.19 -3.43
CA LEU A 113 12.28 -12.77 -3.53
C LEU A 113 12.30 -12.16 -2.13
N MET A 114 13.37 -11.44 -1.81
CA MET A 114 13.46 -10.59 -0.63
C MET A 114 13.54 -9.13 -1.07
N PHE A 115 12.46 -8.41 -0.85
CA PHE A 115 12.32 -7.01 -1.25
C PHE A 115 11.84 -6.17 -0.06
N ASN A 116 12.70 -5.24 0.39
CA ASN A 116 12.32 -4.24 1.38
C ASN A 116 11.76 -3.01 0.65
N VAL A 117 10.48 -2.72 0.84
CA VAL A 117 9.78 -1.65 0.11
C VAL A 117 10.25 -0.24 0.46
N ALA A 118 10.98 -0.07 1.56
CA ALA A 118 11.60 1.21 1.93
C ALA A 118 12.94 1.45 1.20
N ARG A 119 13.46 0.47 0.44
CA ARG A 119 14.74 0.58 -0.26
C ARG A 119 14.56 0.64 -1.78
N ASP A 120 15.64 1.01 -2.46
CA ASP A 120 15.70 0.98 -3.92
C ASP A 120 15.67 -0.46 -4.47
N LEU A 121 15.16 -0.63 -5.69
CA LEU A 121 15.09 -1.93 -6.35
C LEU A 121 16.48 -2.56 -6.59
N ALA A 122 17.54 -1.76 -6.63
CA ALA A 122 18.91 -2.27 -6.68
C ALA A 122 19.28 -3.16 -5.47
N TYR A 123 18.53 -3.08 -4.36
CA TYR A 123 18.72 -3.91 -3.16
C TYR A 123 17.82 -5.14 -3.11
N VAL A 124 17.00 -5.38 -4.15
CA VAL A 124 16.22 -6.59 -4.27
C VAL A 124 17.17 -7.78 -4.30
N ARG A 125 16.91 -8.77 -3.43
CA ARG A 125 17.68 -10.02 -3.41
C ARG A 125 16.79 -11.15 -3.88
N LEU A 126 17.23 -11.83 -4.92
CA LEU A 126 16.62 -13.07 -5.36
C LEU A 126 17.30 -14.25 -4.65
N ARG A 127 16.61 -15.38 -4.59
CA ARG A 127 17.22 -16.65 -4.19
C ARG A 127 18.44 -16.96 -5.11
N PRO A 128 19.51 -17.62 -4.62
CA PRO A 128 20.75 -17.79 -5.39
C PRO A 128 20.60 -18.51 -6.74
N ASP A 129 19.54 -19.29 -6.92
CA ASP A 129 19.19 -20.00 -8.15
C ASP A 129 18.39 -19.14 -9.15
N CYS A 130 18.04 -17.91 -8.79
CA CYS A 130 17.22 -17.02 -9.60
C CYS A 130 18.08 -15.91 -10.24
N SER A 131 18.09 -15.86 -11.57
CA SER A 131 18.75 -14.78 -12.32
C SER A 131 18.05 -13.43 -12.11
N PRO A 132 18.78 -12.30 -12.01
CA PRO A 132 18.18 -10.96 -11.96
C PRO A 132 17.35 -10.62 -13.20
N THR A 133 17.62 -11.26 -14.34
CA THR A 133 16.82 -11.08 -15.57
C THR A 133 15.37 -11.51 -15.39
N ARG A 134 15.06 -12.35 -14.39
CA ARG A 134 13.69 -12.77 -14.07
C ARG A 134 12.79 -11.63 -13.62
N LEU A 135 13.35 -10.50 -13.20
CA LEU A 135 12.56 -9.31 -12.92
C LEU A 135 11.94 -8.72 -14.19
N GLN A 136 12.50 -9.00 -15.36
CA GLN A 136 11.96 -8.55 -16.67
C GLN A 136 10.92 -9.53 -17.25
N GLU A 137 10.68 -10.67 -16.59
CA GLU A 137 9.64 -11.64 -16.99
C GLU A 137 8.25 -11.07 -16.71
N LEU A 138 7.25 -11.55 -17.47
CA LEU A 138 5.84 -11.15 -17.30
C LEU A 138 5.34 -11.50 -15.90
N ALA A 139 4.64 -10.56 -15.26
CA ALA A 139 4.10 -10.72 -13.91
C ALA A 139 2.95 -11.72 -13.84
N VAL A 140 2.17 -11.86 -14.93
CA VAL A 140 1.02 -12.77 -15.02
C VAL A 140 0.96 -13.44 -16.39
N HIS A 141 0.39 -14.65 -16.42
CA HIS A 141 0.10 -15.40 -17.64
C HIS A 141 -1.39 -15.77 -17.69
N PRO A 142 -2.13 -15.42 -18.77
CA PRO A 142 -1.68 -14.68 -19.95
C PRO A 142 -1.25 -13.24 -19.61
N SER A 143 -0.46 -12.61 -20.49
CA SER A 143 0.02 -11.24 -20.28
C SER A 143 -1.14 -10.25 -20.22
N VAL A 144 -1.12 -9.35 -19.23
CA VAL A 144 -2.10 -8.26 -19.11
C VAL A 144 -1.39 -6.91 -19.19
N SER A 145 -2.12 -5.90 -19.67
CA SER A 145 -1.63 -4.52 -19.76
C SER A 145 -1.99 -3.65 -18.55
N HIS A 146 -2.91 -4.12 -17.71
CA HIS A 146 -3.41 -3.43 -16.53
C HIS A 146 -3.58 -4.42 -15.37
N MET A 147 -3.14 -4.05 -14.17
CA MET A 147 -3.25 -4.85 -12.95
C MET A 147 -3.53 -3.93 -11.76
N THR A 148 -4.53 -4.27 -10.96
CA THR A 148 -4.85 -3.55 -9.71
C THR A 148 -4.38 -4.36 -8.52
N ILE A 149 -3.63 -3.71 -7.61
CA ILE A 149 -3.13 -4.31 -6.39
C ILE A 149 -3.73 -3.56 -5.21
N ALA A 150 -4.50 -4.24 -4.36
CA ALA A 150 -5.05 -3.70 -3.14
C ALA A 150 -4.01 -3.75 -2.00
N ILE A 151 -3.92 -2.66 -1.25
CA ILE A 151 -3.13 -2.57 -0.02
C ILE A 151 -4.05 -2.11 1.11
N PHE A 152 -4.24 -2.98 2.10
CA PHE A 152 -5.24 -2.76 3.14
C PHE A 152 -6.64 -2.51 2.52
N GLU A 153 -7.55 -1.95 3.31
CA GLU A 153 -8.91 -1.62 2.87
C GLU A 153 -9.01 -0.27 2.14
N THR A 154 -7.92 0.52 2.10
CA THR A 154 -7.96 1.94 1.74
C THR A 154 -7.15 2.31 0.51
N TRP A 155 -6.12 1.54 0.14
CA TRP A 155 -5.22 1.91 -0.95
C TRP A 155 -5.26 0.91 -2.10
N SER A 156 -5.15 1.42 -3.31
CA SER A 156 -4.98 0.63 -4.52
C SER A 156 -3.81 1.15 -5.35
N ILE A 157 -3.07 0.23 -5.97
CA ILE A 157 -2.00 0.51 -6.92
C ILE A 157 -2.45 0.02 -8.28
N GLU A 158 -2.42 0.91 -9.26
CA GLU A 158 -2.63 0.57 -10.67
C GLU A 158 -1.28 0.43 -11.37
N VAL A 159 -1.00 -0.77 -11.88
CA VAL A 159 0.17 -1.06 -12.70
C VAL A 159 -0.28 -1.13 -14.15
N MET A 160 0.33 -0.32 -15.02
CA MET A 160 -0.01 -0.25 -16.44
C MET A 160 1.23 -0.41 -17.30
N ASN A 161 1.18 -1.30 -18.28
CA ASN A 161 2.21 -1.45 -19.31
C ASN A 161 1.58 -2.03 -20.59
N PRO A 162 1.49 -1.25 -21.68
CA PRO A 162 0.83 -1.70 -22.92
C PRO A 162 1.51 -2.91 -23.57
N ARG A 163 2.77 -3.20 -23.23
CA ARG A 163 3.54 -4.35 -23.75
C ARG A 163 3.43 -5.61 -22.87
N GLY A 164 2.68 -5.54 -21.78
CA GLY A 164 2.60 -6.58 -20.77
C GLY A 164 3.35 -6.17 -19.50
N ILE A 165 2.71 -6.35 -18.35
CA ILE A 165 3.27 -6.00 -17.04
C ILE A 165 4.36 -7.00 -16.67
N THR A 166 5.53 -6.50 -16.28
CA THR A 166 6.65 -7.31 -15.79
C THR A 166 6.70 -7.36 -14.26
N VAL A 167 7.46 -8.31 -13.70
CA VAL A 167 7.73 -8.36 -12.26
C VAL A 167 8.35 -7.06 -11.76
N HIS A 168 9.29 -6.50 -12.53
CA HIS A 168 9.95 -5.22 -12.24
C HIS A 168 8.94 -4.07 -12.14
N ASP A 169 8.00 -3.98 -13.09
CA ASP A 169 6.96 -2.93 -13.09
C ASP A 169 6.12 -2.99 -11.81
N VAL A 170 5.73 -4.20 -11.38
CA VAL A 170 4.96 -4.42 -10.15
C VAL A 170 5.74 -3.94 -8.93
N LEU A 171 6.98 -4.39 -8.76
CA LEU A 171 7.81 -4.02 -7.59
C LEU A 171 8.12 -2.53 -7.56
N LEU A 172 8.40 -1.92 -8.72
CA LEU A 172 8.63 -0.48 -8.85
C LEU A 172 7.40 0.30 -8.42
N ARG A 173 6.22 -0.06 -8.93
CA ARG A 173 4.99 0.65 -8.62
C ARG A 173 4.60 0.52 -7.15
N ILE A 174 4.81 -0.66 -6.54
CA ILE A 174 4.64 -0.86 -5.09
C ILE A 174 5.55 0.09 -4.30
N ARG A 175 6.84 0.15 -4.65
CA ARG A 175 7.81 1.03 -3.99
C ARG A 175 7.39 2.48 -4.09
N GLU A 176 7.16 2.96 -5.31
CA GLU A 176 6.79 4.36 -5.58
C GLU A 176 5.54 4.74 -4.82
N HIS A 177 4.53 3.88 -4.82
CA HIS A 177 3.27 4.15 -4.14
C HIS A 177 3.43 4.23 -2.62
N LEU A 178 4.18 3.32 -2.01
CA LEU A 178 4.39 3.28 -0.57
C LEU A 178 5.35 4.38 -0.07
N ASN A 179 6.24 4.87 -0.92
CA ASN A 179 7.17 5.95 -0.56
C ASN A 179 6.58 7.36 -0.72
N ARG A 180 5.32 7.49 -1.16
CA ARG A 180 4.61 8.77 -1.19
C ARG A 180 4.26 9.25 0.21
N SER A 181 4.28 10.57 0.38
CA SER A 181 3.77 11.22 1.58
C SER A 181 2.27 10.96 1.75
N VAL A 182 1.85 10.83 3.00
CA VAL A 182 0.46 10.52 3.36
C VAL A 182 -0.37 11.79 3.34
N ALA A 183 -1.55 11.73 2.72
CA ALA A 183 -2.48 12.86 2.71
C ALA A 183 -3.20 12.98 4.06
N ALA A 184 -3.66 14.18 4.42
CA ALA A 184 -4.28 14.44 5.72
C ALA A 184 -5.48 13.53 6.03
N HIS A 185 -6.30 13.18 5.03
CA HIS A 185 -7.44 12.28 5.23
C HIS A 185 -7.02 10.84 5.53
N GLU A 186 -5.88 10.39 4.99
CA GLU A 186 -5.34 9.03 5.21
C GLU A 186 -4.72 8.86 6.59
N MET A 187 -4.36 9.96 7.26
CA MET A 187 -3.80 9.94 8.62
C MET A 187 -4.83 9.53 9.68
N HIS A 188 -6.11 9.46 9.33
CA HIS A 188 -7.16 9.04 10.24
C HIS A 188 -7.30 7.51 10.21
N GLY A 189 -7.08 6.86 11.34
CA GLY A 189 -7.30 5.42 11.45
C GLY A 189 -6.56 4.76 12.61
N SER A 190 -6.86 3.48 12.81
CA SER A 190 -6.25 2.64 13.86
C SER A 190 -4.73 2.48 13.69
N LEU A 191 -4.20 2.66 12.47
CA LEU A 191 -2.79 2.53 12.15
C LEU A 191 -1.97 3.81 12.38
N HIS A 192 -2.61 4.93 12.78
CA HIS A 192 -1.92 6.21 12.98
C HIS A 192 -0.75 6.12 13.97
N ALA A 193 -0.95 5.46 15.12
CA ALA A 193 0.11 5.29 16.12
C ALA A 193 1.31 4.48 15.58
N VAL A 194 1.05 3.46 14.77
CA VAL A 194 2.08 2.63 14.14
C VAL A 194 2.87 3.45 13.12
N ALA A 195 2.17 4.27 12.32
CA ALA A 195 2.79 5.16 11.35
C ALA A 195 3.70 6.19 12.02
N MET A 196 3.23 6.85 13.09
CA MET A 196 4.01 7.86 13.79
C MET A 196 5.28 7.30 14.44
N GLU A 197 5.20 6.11 15.04
CA GLU A 197 6.40 5.46 15.60
C GLU A 197 7.39 5.05 14.51
N SER A 198 6.91 4.51 13.40
CA SER A 198 7.75 4.09 12.28
C SER A 198 8.41 5.30 11.60
N PHE A 199 7.68 6.39 11.43
CA PHE A 199 8.20 7.68 10.97
C PHE A 199 9.30 8.19 11.90
N ARG A 200 9.10 8.12 13.23
CA ARG A 200 10.08 8.53 14.23
C ARG A 200 11.37 7.72 14.13
N VAL A 201 11.26 6.40 13.98
CA VAL A 201 12.40 5.49 13.80
C VAL A 201 13.15 5.83 12.51
N ARG A 202 12.45 5.94 11.37
CA ARG A 202 13.04 6.28 10.06
C ARG A 202 13.75 7.64 10.08
N SER A 203 13.11 8.64 10.69
CA SER A 203 13.58 10.04 10.73
C SER A 203 14.62 10.32 11.82
N ARG A 204 15.01 9.31 12.62
CA ARG A 204 16.00 9.48 13.69
C ARG A 204 17.40 9.69 13.13
N ALA A 205 17.73 8.99 12.04
CA ALA A 205 19.08 8.95 11.49
C ALA A 205 19.32 9.99 10.36
N ASP A 206 18.26 10.45 9.70
CA ASP A 206 18.39 11.33 8.52
C ASP A 206 17.41 12.52 8.59
N PRO A 207 17.92 13.77 8.71
CA PRO A 207 17.11 14.98 8.64
C PRO A 207 16.33 15.13 7.32
N ARG A 208 16.84 14.56 6.21
CA ARG A 208 16.16 14.60 4.90
C ARG A 208 14.90 13.76 4.90
N GLU A 209 14.93 12.59 5.53
CA GLU A 209 13.76 11.74 5.71
C GLU A 209 12.69 12.41 6.58
N ARG A 210 13.10 13.22 7.57
CA ARG A 210 12.17 14.02 8.39
C ARG A 210 11.44 15.08 7.56
N ALA A 211 12.15 15.76 6.66
CA ALA A 211 11.57 16.80 5.80
C ALA A 211 10.51 16.24 4.82
N GLN A 212 10.56 14.95 4.51
CA GLN A 212 9.58 14.28 3.64
C GLN A 212 8.28 13.90 4.37
N GLY A 213 8.26 14.01 5.71
CA GLY A 213 7.10 13.70 6.53
C GLY A 213 6.77 12.21 6.59
N VAL A 214 5.55 11.91 7.05
CA VAL A 214 5.02 10.54 7.14
C VAL A 214 4.72 10.03 5.74
N LYS A 215 5.21 8.83 5.43
CA LYS A 215 5.01 8.12 4.17
C LYS A 215 4.08 6.93 4.38
N ARG A 216 3.45 6.44 3.31
CA ARG A 216 2.54 5.28 3.40
C ARG A 216 3.24 4.02 3.90
N VAL A 217 4.54 3.86 3.61
CA VAL A 217 5.38 2.77 4.13
C VAL A 217 5.46 2.76 5.66
N ASP A 218 5.31 3.90 6.33
CA ASP A 218 5.35 3.95 7.80
C ASP A 218 4.15 3.24 8.43
N PHE A 219 3.02 3.17 7.72
CA PHE A 219 1.82 2.44 8.17
C PHE A 219 2.02 0.93 8.19
N LEU A 220 3.05 0.41 7.52
CA LEU A 220 3.42 -1.00 7.57
C LEU A 220 4.09 -1.40 8.89
N GLY A 221 4.55 -0.42 9.68
CA GLY A 221 5.24 -0.71 10.93
C GLY A 221 6.54 -1.47 10.69
N PRO A 222 6.82 -2.55 11.45
CA PRO A 222 7.98 -3.41 11.21
C PRO A 222 7.82 -4.31 9.97
N LYS A 223 6.64 -4.37 9.35
CA LYS A 223 6.34 -5.29 8.23
C LYS A 223 6.71 -4.68 6.88
N VAL A 224 7.99 -4.37 6.67
CA VAL A 224 8.48 -3.68 5.45
C VAL A 224 8.99 -4.62 4.35
N PHE A 225 8.90 -5.94 4.53
CA PHE A 225 9.32 -6.90 3.52
C PHE A 225 8.13 -7.41 2.73
N PHE A 226 8.18 -7.23 1.41
CA PHE A 226 7.24 -7.85 0.48
C PHE A 226 7.35 -9.37 0.57
N THR A 227 6.21 -10.04 0.68
CA THR A 227 6.15 -11.52 0.75
C THR A 227 5.42 -12.17 -0.41
N GLY A 228 4.68 -11.39 -1.20
CA GLY A 228 3.93 -11.88 -2.34
C GLY A 228 2.62 -11.13 -2.55
N LEU A 229 1.92 -11.55 -3.60
CA LEU A 229 0.56 -11.15 -3.96
C LEU A 229 -0.33 -12.40 -3.93
N THR A 230 -1.59 -12.24 -3.57
CA THR A 230 -2.61 -13.28 -3.75
C THR A 230 -3.80 -12.70 -4.49
N ARG A 231 -4.49 -13.50 -5.31
CA ARG A 231 -5.72 -13.03 -5.96
C ARG A 231 -6.75 -12.64 -4.90
N ALA A 232 -7.43 -11.52 -5.10
CA ALA A 232 -8.48 -11.06 -4.19
C ALA A 232 -9.60 -12.09 -4.09
N ARG A 233 -10.18 -12.22 -2.89
CA ARG A 233 -11.21 -13.24 -2.59
C ARG A 233 -12.61 -12.88 -3.07
N ASP A 234 -12.83 -11.61 -3.41
CA ASP A 234 -14.10 -11.10 -3.91
C ASP A 234 -14.37 -11.49 -5.37
N GLY A 235 -13.45 -12.23 -6.00
CA GLY A 235 -13.54 -12.64 -7.39
C GLY A 235 -13.22 -11.53 -8.38
N SER A 236 -12.77 -10.37 -7.91
CA SER A 236 -12.29 -9.30 -8.78
C SER A 236 -10.95 -9.67 -9.42
N ASP A 237 -10.61 -8.97 -10.50
CA ASP A 237 -9.29 -9.05 -11.13
C ASP A 237 -8.26 -8.16 -10.41
N SER A 238 -8.26 -8.24 -9.08
CA SER A 238 -7.32 -7.54 -8.21
C SER A 238 -6.48 -8.49 -7.36
N TRP A 239 -5.39 -7.97 -6.81
CA TRP A 239 -4.40 -8.73 -6.05
C TRP A 239 -4.15 -8.11 -4.68
N ASP A 240 -4.23 -8.91 -3.62
CA ASP A 240 -3.92 -8.49 -2.26
C ASP A 240 -2.41 -8.53 -2.02
N LEU A 241 -1.86 -7.42 -1.52
CA LEU A 241 -0.45 -7.26 -1.21
C LEU A 241 -0.11 -7.74 0.21
N HIS A 242 0.89 -8.61 0.35
CA HIS A 242 1.30 -9.17 1.65
C HIS A 242 2.69 -8.73 2.09
N PHE A 243 2.80 -8.37 3.37
CA PHE A 243 4.07 -8.01 4.01
C PHE A 243 4.39 -8.84 5.25
N SER A 244 5.67 -8.97 5.55
CA SER A 244 6.17 -9.53 6.80
C SER A 244 7.26 -8.66 7.43
N GLN A 245 7.50 -8.92 8.72
CA GLN A 245 8.73 -8.48 9.37
C GLN A 245 9.86 -9.43 8.97
N ARG A 246 11.09 -8.92 8.95
CA ARG A 246 12.26 -9.80 8.80
C ARG A 246 12.34 -10.71 10.03
N VAL A 247 12.24 -12.00 9.80
CA VAL A 247 12.50 -13.04 10.81
C VAL A 247 14.00 -13.30 10.88
#